data_AF-A0A3N5FZM0-F1
#
_entry.id   AF-A0A3N5FZM0-F1
#
_cell.length_a   1.000
_cell.length_b   1.000
_cell.length_c   1.000
_cell.angle_alpha   90.00
_cell.angle_beta   90.00
_cell.angle_gamma   90.00
#
_symmetry.space_group_name_H-M   'P 1'
#
loop_
_entity.id
_entity.type
_entity.pdbx_description
1 polymer ?
#
loop_
_entity_poly.entity_id
_entity_poly.type
_entity_poly.pdbx_seq_one_letter_code
_entity_poly.pdbx_strand_id
1 'polypeptide(L)'
;MPAPSPLPAALLDHAARQPDEPWLFYREGWDWRWHSWGEIAGRVVREVERLASRVPGTRVPVPDIPTPDFVVLDLAVQAAGLVAVPEGEEAGRFVELSQAGLLAAALRIQDEIPPPPKPRREVLVAGRSLFDPVDRAIFAWAIVAGAAVLLEPQPQARAATAAWARPTVFHGTAEEIAVLRRFAGSGKRWWRRTPGLPFGRLRVLFLTGNAPLPESETTFWRSRGVKLIAPPQGPPFG
;
A
#
# COMPACT_ATOMS: atom_id res chain seq x y z
N MET A 1 21.62 9.66 18.39
CA MET A 1 20.46 8.93 17.84
C MET A 1 20.85 8.44 16.45
N PRO A 2 20.56 7.18 16.08
CA PRO A 2 20.70 6.75 14.68
C PRO A 2 19.85 7.65 13.77
N ALA A 3 20.28 7.86 12.53
CA ALA A 3 19.46 8.56 11.55
C ALA A 3 18.11 7.80 11.41
N PRO A 4 16.97 8.50 11.31
CA PRO A 4 15.69 7.83 11.19
C PRO A 4 15.70 6.94 9.96
N SER A 5 15.09 5.76 10.09
CA SER A 5 14.77 4.88 8.97
C SER A 5 14.15 5.70 7.83
N PRO A 6 14.49 5.41 6.57
CA PRO A 6 14.03 6.18 5.42
C PRO A 6 12.50 6.30 5.31
N LEU A 7 11.73 5.29 5.77
CA LEU A 7 10.27 5.34 5.68
C LEU A 7 9.60 6.19 6.75
N PRO A 8 9.89 6.03 8.06
CA PRO A 8 9.50 7.02 9.06
C PRO A 8 9.96 8.44 8.73
N ALA A 9 11.16 8.62 8.17
CA ALA A 9 11.60 9.93 7.71
C ALA A 9 10.68 10.50 6.62
N ALA A 10 10.36 9.71 5.58
CA ALA A 10 9.42 10.12 4.52
C ALA A 10 8.02 10.44 5.07
N LEU A 11 7.52 9.68 6.05
CA LEU A 11 6.28 9.99 6.76
C LEU A 11 6.35 11.37 7.42
N LEU A 12 7.40 11.63 8.20
CA LEU A 12 7.59 12.90 8.91
C LEU A 12 7.72 14.07 7.95
N ASP A 13 8.39 13.88 6.81
CA ASP A 13 8.53 14.89 5.76
C ASP A 13 7.20 15.26 5.08
N HIS A 14 6.30 14.28 4.86
CA HIS A 14 4.95 14.56 4.37
C HIS A 14 4.11 15.28 5.44
N ALA A 15 4.16 14.82 6.69
CA ALA A 15 3.45 15.45 7.80
C ALA A 15 3.89 16.90 8.05
N ALA A 16 5.19 17.21 7.91
CA ALA A 16 5.69 18.57 8.04
C ALA A 16 5.21 19.51 6.92
N ARG A 17 5.01 19.00 5.70
CA ARG A 17 4.57 19.79 4.55
C ARG A 17 3.06 19.95 4.48
N GLN A 18 2.31 18.90 4.81
CA GLN A 18 0.86 18.83 4.64
C GLN A 18 0.19 18.08 5.81
N PRO A 19 0.25 18.62 7.04
CA PRO A 19 -0.16 17.91 8.25
C PRO A 19 -1.64 17.52 8.25
N ASP A 20 -2.50 18.34 7.65
CA ASP A 20 -3.96 18.13 7.64
C ASP A 20 -4.45 17.33 6.44
N GLU A 21 -3.56 16.95 5.51
CA GLU A 21 -3.97 16.22 4.32
C GLU A 21 -4.35 14.77 4.68
N PRO A 22 -5.57 14.29 4.31
CA PRO A 22 -6.02 12.94 4.61
C PRO A 22 -5.09 11.87 4.03
N TRP A 23 -4.64 10.88 4.78
CA TRP A 23 -3.70 9.87 4.27
C TRP A 23 -4.22 8.45 4.37
N LEU A 24 -4.50 8.00 5.59
CA LEU A 24 -4.78 6.60 5.87
C LEU A 24 -6.28 6.44 6.10
N PHE A 25 -6.96 5.83 5.14
CA PHE A 25 -8.39 5.59 5.16
C PHE A 25 -8.67 4.16 5.63
N TYR A 26 -9.70 3.98 6.45
CA TYR A 26 -10.09 2.69 6.99
C TYR A 26 -11.59 2.65 7.24
N ARG A 27 -12.14 1.44 7.37
CA ARG A 27 -13.56 1.26 7.72
C ARG A 27 -13.76 1.20 9.22
N GLU A 28 -14.76 1.93 9.70
CA GLU A 28 -15.30 1.81 11.06
C GLU A 28 -16.80 1.49 10.95
N GLY A 29 -17.13 0.20 11.06
CA GLY A 29 -18.47 -0.29 10.75
C GLY A 29 -18.85 -0.10 9.27
N TRP A 30 -19.83 0.77 9.03
CA TRP A 30 -20.31 1.11 7.69
C TRP A 30 -19.71 2.40 7.13
N ASP A 31 -18.98 3.15 7.96
CA ASP A 31 -18.41 4.44 7.59
C ASP A 31 -16.93 4.31 7.21
N TRP A 32 -16.50 5.16 6.28
CA TRP A 32 -15.10 5.37 5.98
C TRP A 32 -14.57 6.52 6.82
N ARG A 33 -13.53 6.25 7.59
CA ARG A 33 -12.77 7.24 8.36
C ARG A 33 -11.38 7.39 7.77
N TRP A 34 -10.69 8.44 8.19
CA TRP A 34 -9.34 8.71 7.75
C TRP A 34 -8.53 9.36 8.85
N HIS A 35 -7.21 9.17 8.78
CA HIS A 35 -6.24 9.93 9.54
C HIS A 35 -5.39 10.80 8.63
N SER A 36 -5.07 12.01 9.09
CA SER A 36 -4.14 12.89 8.38
C SER A 36 -2.70 12.40 8.51
N TRP A 37 -1.80 12.94 7.67
CA TRP A 37 -0.36 12.72 7.84
C TRP A 37 0.13 13.14 9.23
N GLY A 38 -0.28 14.33 9.69
CA GLY A 38 0.10 14.87 11.00
C GLY A 38 -0.38 14.01 12.17
N GLU A 39 -1.60 13.48 12.10
CA GLU A 39 -2.14 12.58 13.11
C GLU A 39 -1.33 11.29 13.23
N ILE A 40 -1.05 10.63 12.10
CA ILE A 40 -0.26 9.38 12.12
C ILE A 40 1.18 9.65 12.56
N ALA A 41 1.83 10.70 12.05
CA ALA A 41 3.18 11.08 12.47
C ALA A 41 3.26 11.33 13.98
N GLY A 42 2.31 12.08 14.55
CA GLY A 42 2.25 12.32 15.99
C GLY A 42 2.05 11.04 16.81
N ARG A 43 1.24 10.09 16.29
CA ARG A 43 1.07 8.77 16.92
C ARG A 43 2.37 7.94 16.87
N VAL A 44 3.07 7.94 15.74
CA VAL A 44 4.36 7.26 15.57
C VAL A 44 5.40 7.80 16.54
N VAL A 45 5.54 9.13 16.66
CA VAL A 45 6.50 9.74 17.61
C VAL A 45 6.22 9.32 19.05
N ARG A 46 4.96 9.36 19.50
CA ARG A 46 4.60 8.90 20.86
C ARG A 46 4.92 7.42 21.08
N GLU A 47 4.71 6.58 20.08
CA GLU A 47 5.02 5.15 20.21
C GLU A 47 6.53 4.88 20.20
N VAL A 48 7.33 5.65 19.45
CA VAL A 48 8.80 5.60 19.52
C VAL A 48 9.30 5.92 20.93
N GLU A 49 8.74 6.93 21.60
CA GLU A 49 9.10 7.26 22.99
C GLU A 49 8.84 6.09 23.96
N ARG A 50 7.74 5.36 23.76
CA ARG A 50 7.43 4.16 24.56
C ARG A 50 8.38 3.00 24.29
N LEU A 51 8.94 2.94 23.09
CA LEU A 51 9.92 1.93 22.67
C LEU A 51 11.37 2.33 23.01
N ALA A 52 11.62 3.55 23.49
CA ALA A 52 12.98 4.10 23.65
C ALA A 52 13.88 3.32 24.62
N SER A 53 13.32 2.55 25.56
CA SER A 53 14.09 1.71 26.48
C SER A 53 14.53 0.38 25.88
N ARG A 54 14.12 0.04 24.65
CA ARG A 54 14.46 -1.21 23.98
C ARG A 54 15.83 -1.10 23.31
N VAL A 55 16.53 -2.23 23.21
CA VAL A 55 17.82 -2.31 22.51
C VAL A 55 17.57 -2.28 21.00
N PRO A 56 18.28 -1.46 20.21
CA PRO A 56 18.23 -1.52 18.75
C PRO A 56 18.41 -2.95 18.21
N GLY A 57 17.64 -3.33 17.21
CA GLY A 57 17.59 -4.69 16.67
C GLY A 57 16.68 -5.65 17.44
N THR A 58 16.08 -5.22 18.56
CA THR A 58 15.08 -6.07 19.26
C THR A 58 13.92 -6.37 18.32
N ARG A 59 13.53 -7.65 18.24
CA ARG A 59 12.36 -8.10 17.47
C ARG A 59 11.10 -7.80 18.27
N VAL A 60 10.17 -7.07 17.68
CA VAL A 60 8.89 -6.69 18.27
C VAL A 60 7.78 -7.43 17.52
N PRO A 61 7.10 -8.40 18.17
CA PRO A 61 5.92 -9.03 17.60
C PRO A 61 4.84 -7.98 17.35
N VAL A 62 4.25 -8.00 16.17
CA VAL A 62 3.11 -7.14 15.81
C VAL A 62 2.06 -7.94 15.03
N PRO A 63 0.77 -7.61 15.16
CA PRO A 63 -0.30 -8.30 14.46
C PRO A 63 -0.27 -7.99 12.96
N ASP A 64 -0.33 -9.01 12.11
CA ASP A 64 -0.32 -8.85 10.65
C ASP A 64 -1.71 -8.53 10.08
N ILE A 65 -2.28 -7.42 10.53
CA ILE A 65 -3.59 -6.96 10.06
C ILE A 65 -3.43 -5.50 9.62
N PRO A 66 -3.75 -5.14 8.35
CA PRO A 66 -3.56 -3.80 7.83
C PRO A 66 -4.59 -2.84 8.44
N THR A 67 -4.33 -2.40 9.67
CA THR A 67 -5.10 -1.40 10.43
C THR A 67 -4.26 -0.13 10.64
N PRO A 68 -4.88 1.01 10.97
CA PRO A 68 -4.13 2.20 11.36
C PRO A 68 -3.15 1.97 12.52
N ASP A 69 -3.58 1.19 13.51
CA ASP A 69 -2.76 0.89 14.70
C ASP A 69 -1.52 0.07 14.34
N PHE A 70 -1.69 -0.92 13.45
CA PHE A 70 -0.57 -1.70 12.92
C PHE A 70 0.42 -0.83 12.13
N VAL A 71 -0.07 0.05 11.25
CA VAL A 71 0.80 0.97 10.49
C VAL A 71 1.60 1.88 11.43
N VAL A 72 0.96 2.42 12.47
CA VAL A 72 1.63 3.24 13.48
C VAL A 72 2.71 2.44 14.20
N LEU A 73 2.39 1.24 14.67
CA LEU A 73 3.31 0.40 15.43
C LEU A 73 4.50 -0.05 14.56
N ASP A 74 4.26 -0.51 13.34
CA ASP A 74 5.31 -0.93 12.41
C ASP A 74 6.29 0.22 12.10
N LEU A 75 5.78 1.42 11.81
CA LEU A 75 6.62 2.59 11.55
C LEU A 75 7.37 3.05 12.81
N ALA A 76 6.75 2.97 13.99
CA ALA A 76 7.40 3.30 15.26
C ALA A 76 8.52 2.31 15.60
N VAL A 77 8.31 1.02 15.41
CA VAL A 77 9.33 -0.04 15.57
C VAL A 77 10.51 0.25 14.64
N GLN A 78 10.26 0.54 13.37
CA GLN A 78 11.32 0.92 12.42
C GLN A 78 12.08 2.19 12.84
N ALA A 79 11.36 3.22 13.30
CA ALA A 79 11.94 4.50 13.73
C ALA A 79 12.79 4.36 15.01
N ALA A 80 12.42 3.45 15.91
CA ALA A 80 13.18 3.11 17.10
C ALA A 80 14.40 2.20 16.82
N GLY A 81 14.66 1.86 15.55
CA GLY A 81 15.74 0.94 15.18
C GLY A 81 15.49 -0.50 15.60
N LEU A 82 14.22 -0.88 15.78
CA LEU A 82 13.78 -2.23 16.13
C LEU A 82 13.31 -2.98 14.88
N VAL A 83 13.02 -4.27 15.01
CA VAL A 83 12.58 -5.14 13.90
C VAL A 83 11.16 -5.61 14.15
N ALA A 84 10.22 -5.21 13.31
CA ALA A 84 8.85 -5.74 13.36
C ALA A 84 8.85 -7.19 12.88
N VAL A 85 8.20 -8.09 13.61
CA VAL A 85 8.01 -9.49 13.21
C VAL A 85 6.54 -9.87 13.32
N PRO A 86 6.00 -10.71 12.43
CA PRO A 86 4.61 -11.11 12.52
C PRO A 86 4.39 -11.95 13.78
N GLU A 87 3.29 -11.68 14.49
CA GLU A 87 2.77 -12.57 15.52
C GLU A 87 2.13 -13.83 14.89
N GLY A 88 2.21 -14.96 15.60
CA GLY A 88 1.51 -16.20 15.23
C GLY A 88 2.24 -17.06 14.19
N GLU A 89 1.46 -17.84 13.44
CA GLU A 89 1.96 -18.89 12.52
C GLU A 89 2.83 -18.35 11.37
N GLU A 90 2.66 -17.08 11.00
CA GLU A 90 3.42 -16.43 9.92
C GLU A 90 4.87 -16.11 10.30
N ALA A 91 5.24 -16.22 11.59
CA ALA A 91 6.61 -15.99 12.07
C ALA A 91 7.65 -16.86 11.36
N GLY A 92 7.28 -18.06 10.90
CA GLY A 92 8.18 -18.99 10.20
C GLY A 92 8.43 -18.69 8.72
N ARG A 93 7.69 -17.74 8.12
CA ARG A 93 7.75 -17.42 6.68
C ARG A 93 8.18 -15.99 6.39
N PHE A 94 8.41 -15.20 7.44
CA PHE A 94 8.82 -13.81 7.35
C PHE A 94 10.20 -13.67 6.69
N VAL A 95 10.26 -12.85 5.65
CA VAL A 95 11.51 -12.39 5.05
C VAL A 95 11.80 -11.01 5.60
N GLU A 96 12.89 -10.88 6.36
CA GLU A 96 13.32 -9.60 6.89
C GLU A 96 13.85 -8.71 5.77
N LEU A 97 13.18 -7.58 5.56
CA LEU A 97 13.65 -6.55 4.63
C LEU A 97 14.42 -5.49 5.40
N SER A 98 15.67 -5.27 5.00
CA SER A 98 16.41 -4.11 5.47
C SER A 98 15.68 -2.82 5.05
N GLN A 99 15.77 -1.78 5.86
CA GLN A 99 15.10 -0.50 5.57
C GLN A 99 15.60 0.12 4.26
N ALA A 100 16.90 -0.02 3.99
CA ALA A 100 17.51 0.41 2.72
C ALA A 100 16.97 -0.38 1.53
N GLY A 101 16.83 -1.70 1.68
CA GLY A 101 16.22 -2.55 0.65
C GLY A 101 14.77 -2.15 0.37
N LEU A 102 13.99 -1.92 1.43
CA LEU A 102 12.60 -1.53 1.31
C LEU A 102 12.43 -0.18 0.60
N LEU A 103 13.26 0.81 0.91
CA LEU A 103 13.31 2.09 0.18
C LEU A 103 13.70 1.88 -1.29
N ALA A 104 14.73 1.07 -1.58
CA ALA A 104 15.15 0.80 -2.95
C ALA A 104 14.04 0.10 -3.76
N ALA A 105 13.27 -0.78 -3.13
CA ALA A 105 12.09 -1.39 -3.76
C ALA A 105 10.98 -0.36 -4.02
N ALA A 106 10.70 0.52 -3.06
CA ALA A 106 9.74 1.60 -3.22
C ALA A 106 10.10 2.57 -4.37
N LEU A 107 11.38 2.92 -4.51
CA LEU A 107 11.86 3.78 -5.60
C LEU A 107 11.77 3.09 -6.97
N ARG A 108 12.10 1.79 -7.06
CA ARG A 108 11.88 1.03 -8.31
C ARG A 108 10.41 1.00 -8.71
N ILE A 109 9.51 0.79 -7.74
CA ILE A 109 8.06 0.86 -7.98
C ILE A 109 7.67 2.24 -8.50
N GLN A 110 8.21 3.33 -7.91
CA GLN A 110 7.98 4.69 -8.37
C GLN A 110 8.39 4.91 -9.84
N ASP A 111 9.55 4.37 -10.25
CA ASP A 111 10.04 4.48 -11.63
C ASP A 111 9.19 3.70 -12.62
N GLU A 112 8.55 2.61 -12.18
CA GLU A 112 7.68 1.82 -13.04
C GLU A 112 6.26 2.39 -13.17
N ILE A 113 5.80 3.18 -12.21
CA ILE A 113 4.48 3.82 -12.25
C ILE A 113 4.58 5.03 -13.17
N PRO A 114 3.82 5.09 -14.29
CA PRO A 114 3.86 6.25 -15.16
C PRO A 114 3.48 7.52 -14.36
N PRO A 115 3.99 8.71 -14.71
CA PRO A 115 3.53 9.94 -14.08
C PRO A 115 2.04 10.18 -14.40
N PRO A 116 1.24 10.73 -13.48
CA PRO A 116 -0.15 11.05 -13.77
C PRO A 116 -0.22 12.17 -14.83
N PRO A 117 -1.21 12.17 -15.74
CA PRO A 117 -1.33 13.17 -16.80
C PRO A 117 -1.62 14.59 -16.27
N LYS A 118 -2.03 14.70 -15.02
CA LYS A 118 -2.20 15.94 -14.26
C LYS A 118 -1.70 15.70 -12.84
N PRO A 119 -1.18 16.72 -12.14
CA PRO A 119 -0.83 16.59 -10.73
C PRO A 119 -2.07 16.18 -9.95
N ARG A 120 -2.10 14.91 -9.56
CA ARG A 120 -3.16 14.30 -8.78
C ARG A 120 -2.48 13.33 -7.85
N ARG A 121 -2.96 13.30 -6.62
CA ARG A 121 -2.48 12.34 -5.65
C ARG A 121 -2.81 10.91 -6.08
N GLU A 122 -1.82 10.05 -5.92
CA GLU A 122 -1.99 8.62 -6.11
C GLU A 122 -2.89 8.05 -5.01
N VAL A 123 -3.62 6.99 -5.31
CA VAL A 123 -4.52 6.31 -4.39
C VAL A 123 -4.24 4.82 -4.50
N LEU A 124 -3.88 4.20 -3.38
CA LEU A 124 -3.63 2.78 -3.23
C LEU A 124 -4.73 2.15 -2.38
N VAL A 125 -5.24 0.98 -2.78
CA VAL A 125 -5.98 0.09 -1.88
C VAL A 125 -5.01 -1.00 -1.40
N ALA A 126 -4.74 -1.00 -0.09
CA ALA A 126 -3.89 -1.98 0.58
C ALA A 126 -4.76 -2.84 1.51
N GLY A 127 -4.46 -4.13 1.61
CA GLY A 127 -5.31 -5.04 2.38
C GLY A 127 -4.73 -6.43 2.61
N ARG A 128 -3.45 -6.61 2.30
CA ARG A 128 -2.71 -7.85 2.52
C ARG A 128 -1.73 -7.64 3.67
N SER A 129 -1.03 -8.71 3.99
CA SER A 129 0.08 -8.72 4.93
C SER A 129 1.13 -7.66 4.58
N LEU A 130 1.53 -6.80 5.52
CA LEU A 130 2.72 -5.95 5.32
C LEU A 130 4.02 -6.67 5.72
N PHE A 131 3.94 -7.97 5.98
CA PHE A 131 5.09 -8.86 6.13
C PHE A 131 5.43 -9.61 4.84
N ASP A 132 4.51 -9.66 3.88
CA ASP A 132 4.85 -10.04 2.51
C ASP A 132 5.77 -8.96 1.90
N PRO A 133 6.95 -9.32 1.37
CA PRO A 133 7.92 -8.37 0.85
C PRO A 133 7.38 -7.44 -0.25
N VAL A 134 6.51 -7.97 -1.12
CA VAL A 134 5.94 -7.22 -2.23
C VAL A 134 4.91 -6.22 -1.71
N ASP A 135 3.99 -6.68 -0.88
CA ASP A 135 3.00 -5.82 -0.24
C ASP A 135 3.66 -4.71 0.57
N ARG A 136 4.71 -5.04 1.33
CA ARG A 136 5.49 -4.08 2.11
C ARG A 136 6.18 -3.06 1.20
N ALA A 137 6.76 -3.47 0.08
CA ALA A 137 7.39 -2.56 -0.88
C ALA A 137 6.38 -1.60 -1.54
N ILE A 138 5.18 -2.08 -1.87
CA ILE A 138 4.11 -1.23 -2.43
C ILE A 138 3.59 -0.25 -1.38
N PHE A 139 3.46 -0.66 -0.11
CA PHE A 139 3.09 0.23 0.97
C PHE A 139 4.18 1.28 1.25
N ALA A 140 5.44 0.88 1.24
CA ALA A 140 6.58 1.78 1.35
C ALA A 140 6.60 2.81 0.21
N TRP A 141 6.33 2.39 -1.02
CA TRP A 141 6.13 3.30 -2.16
C TRP A 141 5.01 4.30 -1.88
N ALA A 142 3.88 3.86 -1.34
CA ALA A 142 2.76 4.76 -1.04
C ALA A 142 3.16 5.87 -0.05
N ILE A 143 3.98 5.55 0.96
CA ILE A 143 4.54 6.56 1.87
C ILE A 143 5.46 7.52 1.11
N VAL A 144 6.45 7.01 0.40
CA VAL A 144 7.44 7.85 -0.32
C VAL A 144 6.76 8.77 -1.34
N ALA A 145 5.82 8.23 -2.11
CA ALA A 145 5.08 8.97 -3.14
C ALA A 145 4.02 9.93 -2.57
N GLY A 146 3.73 9.88 -1.26
CA GLY A 146 2.66 10.65 -0.66
C GLY A 146 1.28 10.19 -1.14
N ALA A 147 1.11 8.92 -1.51
CA ALA A 147 -0.17 8.38 -1.95
C ALA A 147 -1.17 8.29 -0.80
N ALA A 148 -2.45 8.48 -1.07
CA ALA A 148 -3.52 8.12 -0.15
C ALA A 148 -3.64 6.59 -0.09
N VAL A 149 -3.81 6.03 1.11
CA VAL A 149 -3.89 4.59 1.31
C VAL A 149 -5.22 4.22 1.93
N LEU A 150 -5.97 3.34 1.27
CA LEU A 150 -7.17 2.73 1.83
C LEU A 150 -6.83 1.34 2.35
N LEU A 151 -7.06 1.13 3.64
CA LEU A 151 -6.89 -0.14 4.31
C LEU A 151 -8.20 -0.94 4.24
N GLU A 152 -8.16 -2.10 3.56
CA GLU A 152 -9.26 -3.06 3.48
C GLU A 152 -8.75 -4.46 3.83
N PRO A 153 -8.74 -4.83 5.12
CA PRO A 153 -8.21 -6.11 5.59
C PRO A 153 -9.05 -7.31 5.16
N GLN A 154 -10.31 -7.13 4.73
CA GLN A 154 -11.18 -8.24 4.33
C GLN A 154 -10.96 -8.58 2.86
N PRO A 155 -10.37 -9.74 2.51
CA PRO A 155 -10.02 -10.05 1.13
C PRO A 155 -11.21 -9.97 0.17
N GLN A 156 -12.37 -10.48 0.60
CA GLN A 156 -13.62 -10.47 -0.16
C GLN A 156 -14.18 -9.07 -0.46
N ALA A 157 -13.83 -8.05 0.34
CA ALA A 157 -14.31 -6.68 0.16
C ALA A 157 -13.39 -5.83 -0.72
N ARG A 158 -12.12 -6.22 -0.92
CA ARG A 158 -11.10 -5.40 -1.58
C ARG A 158 -11.46 -4.94 -2.99
N ALA A 159 -11.99 -5.82 -3.82
CA ALA A 159 -12.39 -5.46 -5.19
C ALA A 159 -13.56 -4.46 -5.19
N ALA A 160 -14.50 -4.58 -4.25
CA ALA A 160 -15.60 -3.63 -4.09
C ALA A 160 -15.11 -2.28 -3.55
N THR A 161 -14.20 -2.30 -2.56
CA THR A 161 -13.54 -1.09 -2.04
C THR A 161 -12.76 -0.38 -3.15
N ALA A 162 -12.02 -1.11 -4.00
CA ALA A 162 -11.35 -0.53 -5.16
C ALA A 162 -12.33 0.02 -6.21
N ALA A 163 -13.46 -0.66 -6.45
CA ALA A 163 -14.55 -0.15 -7.30
C ALA A 163 -15.09 1.20 -6.83
N TRP A 164 -15.30 1.34 -5.53
CA TRP A 164 -15.77 2.58 -4.92
C TRP A 164 -14.70 3.67 -4.91
N ALA A 165 -13.48 3.36 -4.43
CA ALA A 165 -12.40 4.31 -4.24
C ALA A 165 -11.79 4.82 -5.55
N ARG A 166 -11.90 4.03 -6.62
CA ARG A 166 -11.30 4.31 -7.94
C ARG A 166 -9.81 4.63 -7.83
N PRO A 167 -9.00 3.70 -7.31
CA PRO A 167 -7.59 3.94 -7.06
C PRO A 167 -6.84 4.23 -8.36
N THR A 168 -5.67 4.85 -8.23
CA THR A 168 -4.73 4.97 -9.35
C THR A 168 -3.85 3.74 -9.49
N VAL A 169 -3.58 3.08 -8.36
CA VAL A 169 -2.78 1.87 -8.24
C VAL A 169 -3.58 0.83 -7.44
N PHE A 170 -3.71 -0.37 -7.98
CA PHE A 170 -4.33 -1.49 -7.27
C PHE A 170 -3.39 -2.69 -7.23
N HIS A 171 -3.27 -3.32 -6.06
CA HIS A 171 -2.48 -4.52 -5.84
C HIS A 171 -3.41 -5.67 -5.45
N GLY A 172 -3.41 -6.75 -6.22
CA GLY A 172 -4.33 -7.86 -5.98
C GLY A 172 -3.96 -9.13 -6.74
N THR A 173 -4.64 -10.23 -6.41
CA THR A 173 -4.51 -11.51 -7.11
C THR A 173 -5.17 -11.46 -8.49
N ALA A 174 -4.89 -12.46 -9.32
CA ALA A 174 -5.61 -12.64 -10.59
C ALA A 174 -7.14 -12.71 -10.41
N GLU A 175 -7.60 -13.36 -9.33
CA GLU A 175 -9.02 -13.45 -9.00
C GLU A 175 -9.62 -12.08 -8.64
N GLU A 176 -8.93 -11.30 -7.80
CA GLU A 176 -9.38 -9.97 -7.38
C GLU A 176 -9.43 -9.00 -8.55
N ILE A 177 -8.44 -9.06 -9.44
CA ILE A 177 -8.41 -8.28 -10.68
C ILE A 177 -9.57 -8.67 -11.61
N ALA A 178 -9.90 -9.96 -11.73
CA ALA A 178 -11.04 -10.43 -12.50
C ALA A 178 -12.38 -9.98 -11.88
N VAL A 179 -12.50 -9.95 -10.55
CA VAL A 179 -13.67 -9.39 -9.86
C VAL A 179 -13.76 -7.88 -10.09
N LEU A 180 -12.64 -7.15 -10.02
CA LEU A 180 -12.57 -5.71 -10.31
C LEU A 180 -13.08 -5.39 -11.73
N ARG A 181 -12.76 -6.24 -12.72
CA ARG A 181 -13.28 -6.12 -14.09
C ARG A 181 -14.81 -6.20 -14.17
N ARG A 182 -15.48 -6.98 -13.31
CA ARG A 182 -16.95 -7.08 -13.31
C ARG A 182 -17.60 -5.72 -12.99
N PHE A 183 -17.02 -4.98 -12.05
CA PHE A 183 -17.42 -3.60 -11.76
C PHE A 183 -17.10 -2.64 -12.92
N ALA A 184 -16.07 -2.93 -13.71
CA ALA A 184 -15.73 -2.14 -14.89
C ALA A 184 -16.74 -2.31 -16.03
N GLY A 185 -17.32 -3.50 -16.16
CA GLY A 185 -18.27 -3.86 -17.21
C GLY A 185 -19.74 -3.56 -16.90
N SER A 186 -20.12 -3.49 -15.62
CA SER A 186 -21.52 -3.30 -15.18
C SER A 186 -22.01 -1.86 -15.23
N GLY A 187 -21.14 -0.88 -15.48
CA GLY A 187 -21.52 0.52 -15.64
C GLY A 187 -22.48 0.71 -16.81
N LYS A 188 -23.74 1.09 -16.53
CA LYS A 188 -24.80 1.34 -17.54
C LYS A 188 -24.25 2.23 -18.67
N ARG A 189 -24.11 1.63 -19.86
CA ARG A 189 -23.60 2.22 -21.12
C ARG A 189 -24.38 3.44 -21.63
N TRP A 190 -25.51 3.81 -21.03
CA TRP A 190 -26.49 4.69 -21.66
C TRP A 190 -25.94 6.09 -22.01
N TRP A 191 -25.12 6.74 -21.16
CA TRP A 191 -24.88 8.19 -21.31
C TRP A 191 -23.46 8.63 -21.72
N ARG A 192 -22.49 7.74 -21.97
CA ARG A 192 -21.12 8.15 -22.35
C ARG A 192 -20.76 7.71 -23.77
N ARG A 193 -20.59 8.70 -24.67
CA ARG A 193 -20.11 8.55 -26.06
C ARG A 193 -18.64 8.11 -26.17
N THR A 194 -17.90 8.05 -25.06
CA THR A 194 -16.50 7.63 -25.02
C THR A 194 -16.32 6.43 -24.08
N PRO A 195 -15.61 5.37 -24.48
CA PRO A 195 -15.35 4.19 -23.66
C PRO A 195 -14.29 4.49 -22.58
N GLY A 196 -14.60 5.43 -21.68
CA GLY A 196 -13.81 5.68 -20.49
C GLY A 196 -14.10 4.61 -19.43
N LEU A 197 -13.05 4.10 -18.78
CA LEU A 197 -13.17 3.26 -17.60
C LEU A 197 -14.07 3.93 -16.54
N PRO A 198 -14.97 3.21 -15.85
CA PRO A 198 -15.56 3.71 -14.60
C PRO A 198 -14.49 3.95 -13.52
N PHE A 199 -13.31 3.34 -13.73
CA PHE A 199 -12.03 3.53 -13.07
C PHE A 199 -11.10 4.51 -13.79
N GLY A 200 -11.59 5.64 -14.30
CA GLY A 200 -10.79 6.55 -15.15
C GLY A 200 -9.50 7.13 -14.54
N ARG A 201 -9.14 6.72 -13.32
CA ARG A 201 -7.89 7.02 -12.63
C ARG A 201 -6.94 5.84 -12.52
N LEU A 202 -7.42 4.59 -12.67
CA LEU A 202 -6.59 3.39 -12.54
C LEU A 202 -5.59 3.33 -13.69
N ARG A 203 -4.31 3.23 -13.35
CA ARG A 203 -3.19 3.26 -14.30
C ARG A 203 -2.27 2.06 -14.13
N VAL A 204 -2.21 1.50 -12.93
CA VAL A 204 -1.31 0.38 -12.62
C VAL A 204 -2.06 -0.70 -11.85
N LEU A 205 -1.84 -1.94 -12.29
CA LEU A 205 -2.21 -3.15 -11.56
C LEU A 205 -0.94 -3.93 -11.22
N PHE A 206 -0.67 -4.09 -9.93
CA PHE A 206 0.32 -5.03 -9.43
C PHE A 206 -0.35 -6.39 -9.25
N LEU A 207 0.14 -7.40 -9.96
CA LEU A 207 -0.36 -8.77 -9.85
C LEU A 207 0.40 -9.53 -8.76
N THR A 208 -0.27 -9.96 -7.70
CA THR A 208 0.35 -10.80 -6.67
C THR A 208 0.05 -12.29 -6.86
N GLY A 209 0.98 -13.12 -6.39
CA GLY A 209 0.94 -14.57 -6.48
C GLY A 209 1.52 -15.13 -7.78
N ASN A 210 1.63 -16.47 -7.83
CA ASN A 210 2.25 -17.18 -8.94
C ASN A 210 1.30 -17.43 -10.12
N ALA A 211 -0.01 -17.24 -9.92
CA ALA A 211 -1.00 -17.48 -10.95
C ALA A 211 -0.94 -16.33 -11.98
N PRO A 212 -0.62 -16.64 -13.26
CA PRO A 212 -0.62 -15.62 -14.30
C PRO A 212 -2.04 -15.10 -14.52
N LEU A 213 -2.15 -13.82 -14.87
CA LEU A 213 -3.42 -13.24 -15.26
C LEU A 213 -3.84 -13.82 -16.64
N PRO A 214 -5.08 -14.31 -16.82
CA PRO A 214 -5.54 -14.80 -18.12
C PRO A 214 -5.33 -13.77 -19.24
N GLU A 215 -5.07 -14.24 -20.46
CA GLU A 215 -4.81 -13.34 -21.60
C GLU A 215 -5.98 -12.38 -21.88
N SER A 216 -7.21 -12.85 -21.66
CA SER A 216 -8.43 -12.05 -21.82
C SER A 216 -8.51 -10.89 -20.81
N GLU A 217 -8.06 -11.10 -19.57
CA GLU A 217 -7.92 -10.05 -18.55
C GLU A 217 -6.78 -9.09 -18.91
N THR A 218 -5.64 -9.63 -19.33
CA THR A 218 -4.48 -8.83 -19.74
C THR A 218 -4.84 -7.87 -20.88
N THR A 219 -5.52 -8.38 -21.90
CA THR A 219 -6.01 -7.61 -23.05
C THR A 219 -7.03 -6.55 -22.63
N PHE A 220 -7.94 -6.90 -21.72
CA PHE A 220 -8.96 -5.97 -21.21
C PHE A 220 -8.34 -4.73 -20.55
N TRP A 221 -7.34 -4.93 -19.68
CA TRP A 221 -6.70 -3.84 -18.93
C TRP A 221 -5.75 -3.01 -19.80
N ARG A 222 -4.93 -3.66 -20.63
CA ARG A 222 -4.01 -2.96 -21.54
C ARG A 222 -4.73 -2.09 -22.57
N SER A 223 -5.84 -2.58 -23.15
CA SER A 223 -6.66 -1.79 -24.09
C SER A 223 -7.28 -0.53 -23.47
N ARG A 224 -7.20 -0.38 -22.15
CA ARG A 224 -7.68 0.79 -21.39
C ARG A 224 -6.54 1.63 -20.81
N GLY A 225 -5.31 1.38 -21.24
CA GLY A 225 -4.12 2.12 -20.79
C GLY A 225 -3.66 1.75 -19.38
N VAL A 226 -4.12 0.63 -18.83
CA VAL A 226 -3.64 0.15 -17.52
C VAL A 226 -2.39 -0.69 -17.72
N LYS A 227 -1.28 -0.28 -17.08
CA LYS A 227 -0.02 -1.03 -17.04
C LYS A 227 -0.17 -2.18 -16.05
N LEU A 228 0.15 -3.38 -16.49
CA LEU A 228 0.24 -4.56 -15.64
C LEU A 228 1.70 -4.72 -15.24
N ILE A 229 1.97 -4.69 -13.95
CA ILE A 229 3.31 -4.84 -13.40
C ILE A 229 3.34 -6.14 -12.62
N ALA A 230 4.27 -7.02 -12.99
CA ALA A 230 4.67 -8.09 -12.09
C ALA A 230 5.51 -7.42 -10.99
N PRO A 231 5.16 -7.60 -9.71
CA PRO A 231 5.98 -7.06 -8.63
C PRO A 231 7.41 -7.62 -8.77
N PRO A 232 8.42 -6.85 -8.36
CA PRO A 232 9.81 -7.26 -8.49
C PRO A 232 10.00 -8.65 -7.88
N GLN A 233 10.24 -9.65 -8.74
CA GLN A 233 10.49 -11.03 -8.35
C GLN A 233 11.97 -11.19 -8.00
N GLY A 234 12.25 -11.86 -6.89
CA GLY A 234 13.61 -12.21 -6.44
C GLY A 234 13.97 -11.63 -5.08
N PRO A 235 15.14 -11.96 -4.54
CA PRO A 235 15.70 -11.32 -3.36
C PRO A 235 16.53 -10.08 -3.77
N PRO A 236 16.04 -8.84 -3.58
CA PRO A 236 16.90 -7.67 -3.64
C PRO A 236 17.80 -7.46 -2.40
N PHE A 237 17.93 -8.46 -1.52
CA PHE A 237 18.11 -8.20 -0.08
C PHE A 237 19.15 -9.13 0.59
N GLY A 238 20.29 -9.32 -0.08
CA GLY A 238 21.52 -9.79 0.59
C GLY A 238 22.22 -8.64 1.30
#